data_AF-A0A7X0JL05-F1
#
_entry.id   AF-A0A7X0JL05-F1
#
_cell.length_a   1.000
_cell.length_b   1.000
_cell.length_c   1.000
_cell.angle_alpha   90.00
_cell.angle_beta   90.00
_cell.angle_gamma   90.00
#
_symmetry.space_group_name_H-M   'P 1'
#
loop_
_entity.id
_entity.type
_entity.pdbx_description
1 polymer ?
#
loop_
_entity_poly.entity_id
_entity_poly.type
_entity_poly.pdbx_seq_one_letter_code
_entity_poly.pdbx_strand_id
1 'polypeptide(L)' 'MHGTFSLRSPVRPNPIGTSIVVLEGVEGNVLLVRGMDCLDGTPLLDLKPDRSLFKPIVSPKPGEAEPDSNAPTAHYCQKA' A
#
# COMPACT_ATOMS: atom_id res chain seq x y z
N MET A 1 17.05 13.76 -15.87
CA MET A 1 15.69 13.33 -16.22
C MET A 1 15.50 11.93 -15.67
N HIS A 2 14.39 11.65 -14.98
CA HIS A 2 14.10 10.33 -14.38
C HIS A 2 12.93 9.67 -15.10
N GLY A 3 12.92 8.34 -15.16
CA GLY A 3 11.80 7.59 -15.74
C GLY A 3 10.57 7.55 -14.81
N THR A 4 9.39 7.33 -15.36
CA THR A 4 8.14 7.29 -14.58
C THR A 4 8.12 6.21 -13.50
N PHE A 5 8.76 5.07 -13.75
CA PHE A 5 8.81 3.95 -12.80
C PHE A 5 9.79 4.18 -11.64
N SER A 6 10.74 5.11 -11.77
CA SER A 6 11.63 5.50 -10.67
C SER A 6 11.04 6.57 -9.76
N LEU A 7 9.79 6.98 -9.99
CA LEU A 7 9.10 8.06 -9.27
C LEU A 7 7.75 7.60 -8.71
N ARG A 8 7.11 8.46 -7.93
CA ARG A 8 5.68 8.36 -7.57
C ARG A 8 4.82 9.36 -8.37
N SER A 9 5.23 9.68 -9.60
CA SER A 9 4.49 10.63 -10.46
C SER A 9 3.04 10.16 -10.70
N PRO A 10 2.04 11.04 -10.68
CA PRO A 10 0.67 10.71 -11.10
C PRO A 10 0.59 10.43 -12.62
N VAL A 11 1.57 10.91 -13.41
CA VAL A 11 1.63 10.69 -14.86
C VAL A 11 2.27 9.33 -15.15
N ARG A 12 1.44 8.29 -15.26
CA ARG A 12 1.85 6.90 -15.50
C ARG A 12 0.90 6.19 -16.46
N PRO A 13 1.36 5.12 -17.15
CA PRO A 13 0.50 4.36 -18.06
C PRO A 13 -0.81 3.90 -17.39
N ASN A 14 -0.73 3.47 -16.13
CA ASN A 14 -1.88 3.21 -15.27
C ASN A 14 -1.84 4.20 -14.09
N PRO A 15 -2.71 5.23 -14.06
CA PRO A 15 -2.68 6.30 -13.05
C PRO A 15 -3.28 5.88 -11.71
N ILE A 16 -2.71 4.82 -11.11
CA ILE A 16 -3.13 4.31 -9.81
C ILE A 16 -2.23 4.93 -8.74
N GLY A 17 -2.85 5.72 -7.86
CA GLY A 17 -2.24 6.26 -6.64
C GLY A 17 -2.62 5.42 -5.41
N THR A 18 -1.78 5.43 -4.38
CA THR A 18 -2.07 4.81 -3.10
C THR A 18 -1.62 5.72 -1.96
N SER A 19 -2.46 5.81 -0.93
CA SER A 19 -2.20 6.62 0.25
C SER A 19 -2.56 5.79 1.48
N ILE A 20 -1.67 5.75 2.48
CA ILE A 20 -1.97 5.17 3.79
C ILE A 20 -2.60 6.28 4.61
N VAL A 21 -3.84 6.08 5.04
CA VAL A 21 -4.63 7.09 5.74
C VAL A 21 -5.03 6.61 7.12
N VAL A 22 -5.29 7.56 8.01
CA VAL A 22 -5.91 7.28 9.31
C VAL A 22 -7.42 7.33 9.14
N LEU A 23 -8.11 6.29 9.60
CA LEU A 23 -9.57 6.25 9.64
C LEU A 23 -10.05 6.94 10.93
N GLU A 24 -10.75 8.06 10.77
CA GLU A 24 -11.29 8.86 11.88
C GLU A 24 -12.71 8.44 12.25
N GLY A 25 -13.48 7.94 11.28
CA GLY A 25 -14.88 7.57 11.51
C GLY A 25 -15.51 6.84 10.32
N VAL A 26 -16.63 6.16 10.61
CA VAL A 26 -17.43 5.45 9.62
C VAL A 26 -18.89 5.87 9.77
N GLU A 27 -19.45 6.41 8.70
CA GLU A 27 -20.82 6.91 8.64
C GLU A 27 -21.57 6.22 7.49
N GLY A 28 -22.19 5.07 7.79
CA GLY A 28 -22.83 4.24 6.78
C GLY A 28 -21.83 3.76 5.72
N ASN A 29 -21.94 4.30 4.51
CA ASN A 29 -21.04 4.01 3.39
C ASN A 29 -19.93 5.06 3.19
N VAL A 30 -19.79 6.00 4.12
CA VAL A 30 -18.78 7.07 4.08
C VAL A 30 -17.67 6.78 5.09
N LEU A 31 -16.41 6.91 4.67
CA LEU A 31 -15.24 6.80 5.52
C LEU A 31 -14.61 8.19 5.69
N LEU A 32 -14.56 8.68 6.93
CA LEU A 32 -13.85 9.91 7.26
C LEU A 32 -12.39 9.57 7.49
N VAL A 33 -11.50 10.12 6.64
CA VAL A 33 -10.08 9.78 6.64
C VAL A 33 -9.18 11.01 6.63
N ARG A 34 -7.96 10.85 7.14
CA ARG A 34 -6.92 11.88 7.15
C ARG A 34 -5.64 11.38 6.49
N GLY A 35 -5.03 12.23 5.66
CA GLY A 35 -3.78 11.92 4.94
C GLY A 35 -3.95 11.57 3.46
N MET A 36 -5.05 12.00 2.84
CA MET A 36 -5.30 11.83 1.40
C MET A 36 -4.76 13.01 0.60
N ASP A 37 -4.20 12.75 -0.57
CA ASP A 37 -3.51 13.71 -1.44
C ASP A 37 -4.14 13.77 -2.86
N CYS A 38 -5.35 13.25 -3.02
CA CYS A 38 -6.09 13.32 -4.28
C CYS A 38 -7.00 14.56 -4.35
N LEU A 39 -7.41 14.90 -5.57
CA LEU A 39 -8.40 15.95 -5.79
C LEU A 39 -9.79 15.45 -5.40
N ASP A 40 -10.69 16.38 -5.08
CA ASP A 40 -12.10 16.08 -4.88
C ASP A 40 -12.70 15.41 -6.14
N GLY A 41 -13.60 14.44 -5.92
CA GLY A 41 -14.18 13.61 -6.98
C GLY A 41 -13.24 12.58 -7.62
N THR A 42 -12.00 12.41 -7.13
CA THR A 42 -11.11 11.34 -7.63
C THR A 42 -11.75 9.97 -7.39
N PRO A 43 -11.86 9.10 -8.41
CA PRO A 43 -12.54 7.82 -8.28
C PRO A 43 -11.76 6.86 -7.37
N LEU A 44 -12.47 6.25 -6.41
CA LEU A 44 -11.93 5.20 -5.55
C LEU A 44 -11.99 3.85 -6.28
N LEU A 45 -10.85 3.13 -6.31
CA LEU A 45 -10.75 1.81 -6.95
C LEU A 45 -10.79 0.66 -5.94
N ASP A 46 -10.14 0.81 -4.78
CA ASP A 46 -9.93 -0.29 -3.84
C ASP A 46 -9.58 0.24 -2.44
N LEU A 47 -9.87 -0.58 -1.41
CA LEU A 47 -9.54 -0.34 -0.02
C LEU A 47 -8.97 -1.61 0.59
N LYS A 48 -7.85 -1.49 1.31
CA LYS A 48 -7.21 -2.61 2.00
C LYS A 48 -6.71 -2.18 3.38
N PRO A 49 -6.72 -3.08 4.37
CA PRO A 49 -6.09 -2.79 5.65
C PRO A 49 -4.57 -2.67 5.47
N ASP A 50 -3.96 -1.74 6.21
CA ASP A 50 -2.52 -1.52 6.12
C ASP A 50 -1.72 -2.74 6.56
N ARG A 51 -0.59 -3.00 5.89
CA ARG A 51 0.23 -4.19 6.14
C ARG A 51 0.91 -4.18 7.51
N SER A 52 1.15 -3.02 8.13
CA SER A 52 1.77 -2.97 9.46
C SER A 52 0.82 -3.40 10.58
N LEU A 53 -0.49 -3.34 10.32
CA LEU A 53 -1.54 -3.65 11.30
C LEU A 53 -2.29 -4.95 10.96
N PHE A 54 -2.23 -5.40 9.71
CA PHE A 54 -2.97 -6.57 9.23
C PHE A 54 -2.11 -7.83 9.16
N LYS A 55 -2.64 -8.93 9.70
CA LYS A 55 -2.10 -10.28 9.50
C LYS A 55 -2.98 -11.06 8.53
N PRO A 56 -2.39 -11.75 7.53
CA PRO A 56 -3.14 -12.64 6.66
C PRO A 56 -3.93 -13.67 7.49
N ILE A 57 -5.22 -13.78 7.20
CA ILE A 57 -6.13 -14.71 7.90
C ILE A 57 -6.08 -16.10 7.23
N VAL A 58 -5.69 -16.15 5.95
CA VAL A 58 -5.67 -17.36 5.14
C VAL A 58 -4.46 -18.21 5.51
N SER A 59 -4.65 -19.52 5.55
CA SER A 59 -3.56 -20.50 5.75
C SER A 59 -2.50 -20.36 4.64
N PRO A 60 -1.20 -20.50 4.97
CA PRO A 60 -0.13 -20.42 3.98
C PRO A 60 -0.33 -21.42 2.84
N LYS A 61 -0.05 -20.99 1.61
CA LYS A 61 -0.01 -21.89 0.44
C LYS A 61 1.39 -22.49 0.28
N PRO A 62 1.53 -23.66 -0.38
CA PRO A 62 2.84 -24.20 -0.72
C PRO A 62 3.69 -23.16 -1.47
N GLY A 63 4.90 -22.88 -0.97
CA GLY A 63 5.80 -21.83 -1.49
C GLY A 63 5.82 -20.51 -0.71
N GLU A 64 4.89 -20.28 0.22
CA GLU A 64 4.91 -19.11 1.12
C GLU A 64 5.60 -19.41 2.45
N ALA A 65 5.69 -20.70 2.82
CA ALA A 65 6.18 -21.17 4.12
C ALA A 65 7.64 -21.67 4.09
N GLU A 66 8.29 -21.70 2.91
CA GLU A 66 9.67 -22.13 2.80
C GLU A 66 10.57 -20.91 3.06
N PRO A 67 11.25 -20.79 4.21
CA PRO A 67 12.32 -19.82 4.34
C PRO A 67 13.40 -20.21 3.35
N ASP A 68 13.70 -19.31 2.42
CA ASP A 68 14.82 -19.48 1.52
C ASP A 68 16.09 -19.67 2.38
N SER A 69 16.68 -20.85 2.35
CA SER A 69 17.82 -21.23 3.21
C SER A 69 19.07 -20.39 2.94
N ASN A 70 19.02 -19.57 1.88
CA ASN A 70 20.03 -18.63 1.44
C ASN A 70 19.51 -17.18 1.35
N ALA A 71 18.33 -16.87 1.89
CA ALA A 71 17.85 -15.48 1.92
C ALA A 71 18.84 -14.62 2.71
N PRO A 72 19.43 -13.58 2.10
CA PRO A 72 20.17 -12.61 2.88
C PRO A 72 19.22 -12.05 3.95
N THR A 73 19.71 -11.91 5.18
CA THR A 73 19.05 -11.14 6.23
C THR A 73 18.44 -9.90 5.58
N ALA A 74 17.12 -9.71 5.67
CA ALA A 74 16.46 -8.58 5.03
C ALA A 74 17.04 -7.29 5.62
N HIS A 75 18.06 -6.75 4.96
CA HIS A 75 18.65 -5.46 5.29
C HIS A 75 17.66 -4.42 4.76
N TYR A 76 16.67 -4.10 5.59
CA TYR A 76 15.90 -2.89 5.38
C TYR A 76 16.89 -1.73 5.31
N CYS A 77 16.85 -0.99 4.21
CA CYS A 77 17.57 0.28 4.09
C CYS A 77 17.14 1.15 5.29
N GLN A 78 18.06 1.28 6.25
CA GLN A 78 17.84 2.18 7.37
C GLN A 78 17.78 3.58 6.77
N LYS A 79 16.65 4.27 7.01
CA LYS A 79 16.50 5.68 6.65
C LYS A 79 17.72 6.44 7.18
N ALA A 80 18.34 7.24 6.31
CA ALA A 80 19.20 8.33 6.73
C ALA A 80 18.41 9.35 7.55
#